data_AF-A0A2D0J336-F1
#
_entry.id   AF-A0A2D0J336-F1
#
_cell.length_a   1.000
_cell.length_b   1.000
_cell.length_c   1.000
_cell.angle_alpha   90.00
_cell.angle_beta   90.00
_cell.angle_gamma   90.00
#
_symmetry.space_group_name_H-M   'P 1'
#
loop_
_entity.id
_entity.type
_entity.pdbx_description
1 polymer ?
#
loop_
_entity_poly.entity_id
_entity_poly.type
_entity_poly.pdbx_seq_one_letter_code
_entity_poly.pdbx_strand_id
1 'polypeptide(L)'
;MIPNHLKEREQTKCRRKLQSDNFVNKELFPKLCDSLLYLSLEQGIVDKPMQYIILIGLSSLQPAELAGLQHKLWHTGWIRGPKRGWKKPFEIHCMTVQQWNRVLTQCLVIRKS
;
A
#
# COMPACT_ATOMS: atom_id res chain seq x y z
N MET A 1 0.45 9.51 23.65
CA MET A 1 1.85 9.07 23.50
C MET A 1 1.98 7.62 23.97
N ILE A 2 2.38 6.69 23.09
CA ILE A 2 2.53 5.26 23.43
C ILE A 2 3.83 5.05 24.22
N PRO A 3 3.83 4.33 25.36
CA PRO A 3 5.04 4.01 26.11
C PRO A 3 6.11 3.32 25.27
N ASN A 4 7.39 3.70 25.42
CA ASN A 4 8.49 3.22 24.59
C ASN A 4 8.62 1.68 24.54
N HIS A 5 8.41 1.01 25.68
CA HIS A 5 8.46 -0.46 25.75
C HIS A 5 7.29 -1.14 24.99
N LEU A 6 6.14 -0.47 24.86
CA LEU A 6 5.02 -0.96 24.04
C LEU A 6 5.26 -0.65 22.56
N LYS A 7 6.01 0.41 22.24
CA LYS A 7 6.30 0.82 20.88
C LYS A 7 7.10 -0.24 20.12
N GLU A 8 8.17 -0.78 20.70
CA GLU A 8 8.98 -1.83 20.07
C GLU A 8 8.18 -3.13 19.85
N ARG A 9 7.38 -3.51 20.84
CA ARG A 9 6.50 -4.67 20.74
C ARG A 9 5.47 -4.52 19.63
N GLU A 10 4.80 -3.38 19.55
CA GLU A 10 3.81 -3.09 18.52
C GLU A 10 4.45 -2.94 17.13
N GLN A 11 5.64 -2.36 17.03
CA GLN A 11 6.40 -2.31 15.78
C GLN A 11 6.77 -3.71 15.28
N THR A 12 7.26 -4.57 16.17
CA THR A 12 7.61 -5.96 15.84
C THR A 12 6.38 -6.75 15.42
N LYS A 13 5.26 -6.58 16.15
CA LYS A 13 3.98 -7.16 15.80
C LYS A 13 3.49 -6.69 14.43
N CYS A 14 3.63 -5.40 14.14
CA CYS A 14 3.27 -4.81 12.85
C CYS A 14 4.12 -5.39 11.70
N ARG A 15 5.45 -5.53 11.87
CA ARG A 15 6.33 -6.19 10.89
C ARG A 15 5.91 -7.62 10.60
N ARG A 16 5.67 -8.42 11.65
CA ARG A 16 5.20 -9.81 11.50
C ARG A 16 3.85 -9.86 10.79
N LYS A 17 2.96 -8.92 11.09
CA LYS A 17 1.65 -8.80 10.43
C LYS A 17 1.81 -8.50 8.94
N LEU A 18 2.69 -7.55 8.57
CA LEU A 18 3.00 -7.20 7.17
C LEU A 18 3.56 -8.37 6.37
N GLN A 19 4.34 -9.25 7.01
CA GLN A 19 4.89 -10.44 6.38
C GLN A 19 3.85 -11.55 6.18
N SER A 20 2.76 -11.54 6.96
CA SER A 20 1.72 -12.56 6.91
C SER A 20 0.80 -12.40 5.69
N ASP A 21 0.55 -13.50 4.99
CA ASP A 21 -0.36 -13.50 3.84
C ASP A 21 -1.82 -13.23 4.26
N ASN A 22 -2.15 -13.54 5.53
CA ASN A 22 -3.47 -13.26 6.08
C ASN A 22 -3.77 -11.75 6.14
N PHE A 23 -2.80 -10.92 6.54
CA PHE A 23 -2.98 -9.47 6.56
C PHE A 23 -3.13 -8.88 5.15
N VAL A 24 -2.27 -9.33 4.22
CA VAL A 24 -2.33 -8.90 2.82
C VAL A 24 -3.68 -9.23 2.22
N ASN A 25 -4.15 -10.48 2.37
CA ASN A 25 -5.34 -10.96 1.68
C ASN A 25 -6.66 -10.63 2.38
N LYS A 26 -6.69 -10.45 3.71
CA LYS A 26 -7.94 -10.20 4.45
C LYS A 26 -8.12 -8.77 4.96
N GLU A 27 -7.06 -7.98 5.07
CA GLU A 27 -7.16 -6.63 5.62
C GLU A 27 -6.76 -5.55 4.62
N LEU A 28 -5.61 -5.71 3.94
CA LEU A 28 -5.17 -4.74 2.92
C LEU A 28 -5.98 -4.89 1.63
N PHE A 29 -6.20 -6.12 1.19
CA PHE A 29 -6.87 -6.44 -0.07
C PHE A 29 -8.32 -5.92 -0.15
N PRO A 30 -9.21 -6.14 0.85
CA PRO A 30 -10.59 -5.65 0.72
C PRO A 30 -10.65 -4.12 0.62
N LYS A 31 -9.81 -3.41 1.39
CA LYS A 31 -9.71 -1.94 1.31
C LYS A 31 -9.25 -1.46 -0.05
N LEU A 32 -8.43 -2.25 -0.72
CA LEU A 32 -7.96 -1.96 -2.05
C LEU A 32 -9.07 -2.21 -3.09
N CYS A 33 -9.85 -3.28 -2.95
CA CYS A 33 -10.96 -3.61 -3.87
C CYS A 33 -12.16 -2.67 -3.70
N ASP A 34 -12.45 -2.25 -2.46
CA ASP A 34 -13.51 -1.28 -2.14
C ASP A 34 -13.13 0.15 -2.51
N SER A 35 -11.88 0.38 -2.90
CA SER A 35 -11.47 1.68 -3.42
C SER A 35 -11.95 1.86 -4.87
N LEU A 36 -12.10 3.11 -5.27
CA LEU A 36 -12.40 3.62 -6.61
C LEU A 36 -11.56 3.01 -7.77
N LEU A 37 -10.59 2.14 -7.48
CA LEU A 37 -9.77 1.39 -8.43
C LEU A 37 -10.61 0.64 -9.46
N TYR A 38 -11.59 -0.18 -9.07
CA TYR A 38 -12.37 -0.94 -10.06
C TYR A 38 -13.09 -0.02 -11.07
N LEU A 39 -13.81 0.98 -10.55
CA LEU A 39 -14.52 1.96 -11.38
C LEU A 39 -13.55 2.82 -12.21
N SER A 40 -12.40 3.19 -11.66
CA SER A 40 -11.44 4.04 -12.36
C SER A 40 -10.67 3.29 -13.45
N LEU A 41 -10.35 2.01 -13.22
CA LEU A 41 -9.68 1.14 -14.19
C LEU A 41 -10.60 0.65 -15.30
N GLU A 42 -11.89 0.45 -15.02
CA GLU A 42 -12.88 0.00 -16.01
C GLU A 42 -13.64 1.13 -16.73
N GLN A 43 -13.89 2.26 -16.03
CA GLN A 43 -14.79 3.34 -16.48
C GLN A 43 -14.20 4.76 -16.33
N GLY A 44 -13.02 4.94 -15.72
CA GLY A 44 -12.44 6.27 -15.55
C GLY A 44 -11.96 6.92 -16.86
N ILE A 45 -11.30 8.08 -16.77
CA ILE A 45 -10.71 8.80 -17.92
C ILE A 45 -9.55 8.01 -18.57
N VAL A 46 -9.70 7.62 -19.84
CA VAL A 46 -8.79 6.69 -20.57
C VAL A 46 -7.33 7.13 -20.52
N ASP A 47 -7.06 8.41 -20.72
CA ASP A 47 -5.70 8.92 -20.93
C ASP A 47 -4.96 9.36 -19.66
N LYS A 48 -5.52 9.08 -18.47
CA LYS A 48 -4.85 9.40 -17.20
C LYS A 48 -4.27 8.15 -16.54
N PRO A 49 -2.94 8.06 -16.36
CA PRO A 49 -2.34 6.93 -15.67
C PRO A 49 -2.83 6.91 -14.22
N MET A 50 -3.19 5.72 -13.74
CA MET A 50 -3.63 5.55 -12.37
C MET A 50 -2.49 5.01 -11.51
N GLN A 51 -2.21 5.69 -10.40
CA GLN A 51 -1.24 5.25 -9.42
C GLN A 51 -1.94 4.97 -8.09
N TYR A 52 -1.70 3.78 -7.55
CA TYR A 52 -2.19 3.38 -6.24
C TYR A 52 -1.03 3.37 -5.26
N ILE A 53 -1.16 4.16 -4.19
CA ILE A 53 -0.04 4.44 -3.28
C ILE A 53 -0.42 3.99 -1.87
N ILE A 54 0.36 3.05 -1.32
CA ILE A 54 0.20 2.55 0.04
C ILE A 54 1.24 3.22 0.93
N LEU A 55 0.75 4.07 1.83
CA LEU A 55 1.59 4.78 2.79
C LEU A 55 1.67 4.05 4.12
N ILE A 56 2.87 3.58 4.44
CA ILE A 56 3.13 2.80 5.65
C ILE A 56 3.70 3.69 6.75
N GLY A 57 3.13 3.54 7.93
CA GLY A 57 3.49 4.33 9.09
C GLY A 57 4.72 3.92 9.86
N LEU A 58 5.21 2.74 9.56
CA LEU A 58 6.37 2.17 10.20
C LEU A 58 7.61 2.69 9.47
N SER A 59 8.20 3.78 9.99
CA SER A 59 9.36 4.44 9.41
C SER A 59 10.61 3.56 9.36
N SER A 60 10.69 2.54 10.21
CA SER A 60 11.82 1.63 10.31
C SER A 60 11.83 0.50 9.26
N LEU A 61 10.88 0.48 8.33
CA LEU A 61 10.84 -0.53 7.27
C LEU A 61 12.00 -0.36 6.30
N GLN A 62 12.68 -1.46 6.03
CA GLN A 62 13.77 -1.50 5.06
C GLN A 62 13.22 -1.51 3.64
N PRO A 63 13.97 -0.99 2.65
CA PRO A 63 13.56 -1.02 1.25
C PRO A 63 13.18 -2.42 0.75
N ALA A 64 13.89 -3.46 1.19
CA ALA A 64 13.59 -4.85 0.84
C ALA A 64 12.24 -5.33 1.38
N GLU A 65 11.84 -4.91 2.59
CA GLU A 65 10.53 -5.25 3.17
C GLU A 65 9.40 -4.59 2.37
N LEU A 66 9.60 -3.34 1.93
CA LEU A 66 8.65 -2.62 1.09
C LEU A 66 8.52 -3.25 -0.30
N ALA A 67 9.65 -3.58 -0.94
CA ALA A 67 9.66 -4.25 -2.24
C ALA A 67 9.00 -5.63 -2.16
N GLY A 68 9.27 -6.39 -1.10
CA GLY A 68 8.62 -7.68 -0.85
C GLY A 68 7.10 -7.53 -0.69
N LEU A 69 6.63 -6.51 0.03
CA LEU A 69 5.21 -6.22 0.15
C LEU A 69 4.58 -5.81 -1.20
N GLN A 70 5.23 -4.93 -1.95
CA GLN A 70 4.76 -4.51 -3.27
C GLN A 70 4.66 -5.70 -4.23
N HIS A 71 5.66 -6.59 -4.22
CA HIS A 71 5.64 -7.82 -5.00
C HIS A 71 4.50 -8.75 -4.57
N LYS A 72 4.35 -9.01 -3.26
CA LYS A 72 3.23 -9.82 -2.74
C LYS A 72 1.88 -9.27 -3.19
N LEU A 73 1.71 -7.95 -3.10
CA LEU A 73 0.51 -7.29 -3.60
C LEU A 73 0.35 -7.53 -5.09
N TRP A 74 1.37 -7.25 -5.92
CA TRP A 74 1.35 -7.41 -7.39
C TRP A 74 0.88 -8.79 -7.85
N HIS A 75 1.22 -9.83 -7.11
CA HIS A 75 0.92 -11.22 -7.45
C HIS A 75 -0.41 -11.75 -6.88
N THR A 76 -1.19 -10.91 -6.21
CA THR A 76 -2.54 -11.28 -5.78
C THR A 76 -3.50 -11.38 -6.98
N GLY A 77 -4.48 -12.29 -6.90
CA GLY A 77 -5.37 -12.62 -8.02
C GLY A 77 -6.19 -11.43 -8.56
N TRP A 78 -6.45 -10.39 -7.76
CA TRP A 78 -7.24 -9.23 -8.20
C TRP A 78 -6.48 -8.28 -9.12
N ILE A 79 -5.16 -8.11 -8.99
CA ILE A 79 -4.38 -7.18 -9.83
C ILE A 79 -4.40 -7.61 -11.27
N ARG A 80 -4.54 -8.91 -11.50
CA ARG A 80 -4.72 -9.47 -12.83
C ARG A 80 -6.04 -9.04 -13.45
N GLY A 81 -6.99 -8.58 -12.64
CA GLY A 81 -8.28 -8.09 -13.07
C GLY A 81 -9.17 -9.20 -13.61
N PRO A 82 -10.21 -8.86 -14.39
CA PRO A 82 -11.01 -9.85 -15.10
C PRO A 82 -10.13 -10.63 -16.09
N LYS A 83 -10.61 -11.78 -16.62
CA LYS A 83 -9.85 -12.60 -17.58
C LYS A 83 -9.29 -11.84 -18.79
N ARG A 84 -9.95 -10.73 -19.17
CA ARG A 84 -9.53 -9.83 -20.25
C ARG A 84 -8.42 -8.84 -19.86
N GLY A 85 -7.98 -8.85 -18.59
CA GLY A 85 -7.14 -7.81 -18.00
C GLY A 85 -7.90 -6.52 -17.71
N TRP A 86 -7.22 -5.56 -17.10
CA TRP A 86 -7.77 -4.21 -16.95
C TRP A 86 -7.72 -3.47 -18.28
N LYS A 87 -8.72 -2.63 -18.54
CA LYS A 87 -8.72 -1.74 -19.71
C LYS A 87 -7.62 -0.68 -19.66
N LYS A 88 -7.04 -0.45 -18.48
CA LYS A 88 -6.05 0.58 -18.21
C LYS A 88 -4.84 0.05 -17.47
N PRO A 89 -3.65 0.58 -17.78
CA PRO A 89 -2.48 0.36 -16.96
C PRO A 89 -2.63 1.10 -15.63
N PHE A 90 -2.06 0.51 -14.58
CA PHE A 90 -1.91 1.18 -13.30
C PHE A 90 -0.65 0.66 -12.60
N GLU A 91 -0.17 1.45 -11.65
CA GLU A 91 1.00 1.11 -10.86
C GLU A 91 0.64 1.05 -9.38
N ILE A 92 1.34 0.17 -8.65
CA ILE A 92 1.27 0.10 -7.19
C ILE A 92 2.60 0.54 -6.63
N HIS A 93 2.57 1.51 -5.72
CA HIS A 93 3.73 2.01 -5.00
C HIS A 93 3.56 1.75 -3.50
N CYS A 94 4.56 1.14 -2.87
CA CYS A 94 4.61 0.97 -1.41
C CYS A 94 5.75 1.82 -0.85
N MET A 95 5.42 2.72 0.07
CA MET A 95 6.43 3.58 0.70
C MET A 95 6.08 3.94 2.13
N THR A 96 7.08 4.31 2.91
CA THR A 96 6.87 4.91 4.22
C THR A 96 6.37 6.35 4.07
N VAL A 97 5.69 6.86 5.10
CA VAL A 97 5.31 8.28 5.16
C VAL A 97 6.51 9.21 5.05
N GLN A 98 7.67 8.81 5.59
CA GLN A 98 8.90 9.59 5.47
C GLN A 98 9.40 9.67 4.02
N GLN A 99 9.33 8.58 3.27
CA GLN A 99 9.68 8.55 1.85
C GLN A 99 8.70 9.41 1.03
N TRP A 100 7.39 9.29 1.29
CA TRP A 100 6.37 10.12 0.65
C TRP A 100 6.62 11.61 0.85
N ASN A 101 6.81 12.05 2.10
CA ASN A 101 7.04 13.46 2.42
C ASN A 101 8.34 14.02 1.80
N ARG A 102 9.31 13.16 1.47
CA ARG A 102 10.54 13.57 0.76
C ARG A 102 10.31 13.74 -0.73
N VAL A 103 9.51 12.86 -1.34
CA VAL A 103 9.28 12.86 -2.79
C VAL A 103 8.22 13.89 -3.19
N LEU A 104 7.18 14.08 -2.37
CA LEU A 104 6.01 14.88 -2.70
C LEU A 104 5.82 16.01 -1.69
N THR A 105 6.67 17.03 -1.81
CA THR A 105 6.76 18.15 -0.86
C THR A 105 5.51 19.04 -0.86
N GLN A 106 4.73 19.02 -1.93
CA GLN A 106 3.47 19.75 -2.07
C GLN A 106 2.27 19.07 -1.37
N CYS A 107 2.40 17.81 -0.94
CA CYS A 107 1.31 17.06 -0.30
C CYS A 107 1.84 16.26 0.89
N LEU A 108 2.22 16.97 1.94
CA LEU A 108 2.80 16.33 3.13
C LEU A 108 1.73 15.59 3.94
N VAL A 109 2.06 14.36 4.34
CA VAL A 109 1.29 13.59 5.30
C VAL A 109 1.79 13.94 6.70
N ILE A 110 0.95 14.64 7.46
CA ILE A 110 1.21 15.00 8.86
C ILE A 110 0.51 13.99 9.75
N ARG A 111 1.27 13.26 10.56
CA ARG A 111 0.73 12.35 11.57
C ARG A 111 0.58 13.09 12.89
N LYS A 112 -0.65 13.26 13.36
CA LYS A 112 -0.91 13.69 14.75
C LYS A 112 -0.54 12.52 15.66
N SER A 113 0.50 12.68 16.47
CA SER A 113 1.04 11.70 17.41
C SER A 113 0.30 11.67 18.74
#